data_AF-A0A820IKS5-F1
#
_entry.id   AF-A0A820IKS5-F1
#
_cell.length_a   1.000
_cell.length_b   1.000
_cell.length_c   1.000
_cell.angle_alpha   90.00
_cell.angle_beta   90.00
_cell.angle_gamma   90.00
#
_symmetry.space_group_name_H-M   'P 1'
#
loop_
_entity.id
_entity.type
_entity.pdbx_description
1 polymer ?
#
loop_
_entity_poly.entity_id
_entity_poly.type
_entity_poly.pdbx_seq_one_letter_code
_entity_poly.pdbx_strand_id
1 'polypeptide(L)'
;CNLTLVGNDFDRGAFAIVIPKKWAYAQDLDVGILSLKESGKIENLRQKWFQSQYCSDSTTTITTTAIEIKATSGLFVTFAITTFISLLLFLWSKRYNIKNYLSQFISKKESSTTKEYIQRNSNQNSERT
;
A
#
# COMPACT_ATOMS: atom_id res chain seq x y z
N CYS A 1 17.77 20.42 11.10
CA CYS A 1 16.59 20.80 11.89
C CYS A 1 16.12 19.63 12.71
N ASN A 2 16.00 19.78 14.02
CA ASN A 2 15.77 18.69 14.97
C ASN A 2 14.66 19.02 15.99
N LEU A 3 13.78 19.94 15.65
CA LEU A 3 12.61 20.28 16.43
C LEU A 3 11.40 20.13 15.51
N THR A 4 10.41 19.37 15.95
CA THR A 4 9.15 19.19 15.25
C THR A 4 8.05 19.72 16.14
N LEU A 5 7.08 20.42 15.54
CA LEU A 5 5.88 20.78 16.26
C LEU A 5 5.07 19.48 16.46
N VAL A 6 4.87 19.08 17.72
CA VAL A 6 4.09 17.88 18.05
C VAL A 6 2.72 18.32 18.54
N GLY A 7 1.68 17.88 17.84
CA GLY A 7 0.28 18.20 18.15
C GLY A 7 -0.41 18.98 17.03
N ASN A 8 -1.73 19.07 17.12
CA ASN A 8 -2.53 19.95 16.28
C ASN A 8 -2.41 21.39 16.81
N ASP A 9 -2.63 22.41 15.96
CA ASP A 9 -2.68 23.82 16.38
C ASP A 9 -3.62 23.95 17.60
N PHE A 10 -3.03 24.19 18.77
CA PHE A 10 -3.73 24.01 20.06
C PHE A 10 -4.70 25.16 20.36
N ASP A 11 -4.58 26.30 19.69
CA ASP A 11 -5.61 27.32 19.65
C ASP A 11 -5.32 28.26 18.47
N ARG A 12 -6.36 28.76 17.79
CA ARG A 12 -6.19 29.86 16.83
C ARG A 12 -6.13 31.17 17.62
N GLY A 13 -5.06 31.33 18.38
CA GLY A 13 -4.82 32.54 19.15
C GLY A 13 -4.67 33.75 18.22
N ALA A 14 -5.44 34.80 18.49
CA ALA A 14 -5.26 36.10 17.85
C ALA A 14 -4.40 36.99 18.76
N PHE A 15 -3.47 37.75 18.15
CA PHE A 15 -2.74 38.79 18.86
C PHE A 15 -3.54 40.10 18.83
N ALA A 16 -3.62 40.80 19.96
CA ALA A 16 -4.32 42.08 20.08
C ALA A 16 -3.42 43.14 20.74
N ILE A 17 -3.65 44.41 20.37
CA ILE A 17 -3.00 45.58 20.98
C ILE A 17 -3.97 46.16 22.00
N VAL A 18 -3.49 46.44 23.22
CA VAL A 18 -4.31 46.99 24.32
C VAL A 18 -3.98 48.46 24.53
N ILE A 19 -5.02 49.31 24.60
CA ILE A 19 -4.90 50.77 24.67
C ILE A 19 -5.72 51.27 25.88
N PRO A 20 -5.24 52.29 26.64
CA PRO A 20 -5.99 52.87 27.74
C PRO A 20 -7.29 53.57 27.29
N LYS A 21 -8.29 53.57 28.17
CA LYS A 21 -9.59 54.19 27.91
C LYS A 21 -9.43 55.72 27.77
N LYS A 22 -10.07 56.30 26.74
CA LYS A 22 -10.02 57.74 26.37
C LYS A 22 -8.67 58.24 25.85
N TRP A 23 -7.93 57.41 25.11
CA TRP A 23 -6.73 57.87 24.42
C TRP A 23 -7.09 58.73 23.20
N ALA A 24 -6.56 59.95 23.13
CA ALA A 24 -6.89 60.94 22.09
C ALA A 24 -6.53 60.48 20.66
N TYR A 25 -5.59 59.55 20.51
CA TYR A 25 -5.06 59.09 19.21
C TYR A 25 -5.55 57.69 18.80
N ALA A 26 -6.53 57.12 19.51
CA ALA A 26 -7.01 55.77 19.22
C ALA A 26 -7.54 55.65 17.78
N GLN A 27 -8.27 56.67 17.32
CA GLN A 27 -8.82 56.71 15.97
C GLN A 27 -7.72 56.79 14.89
N ASP A 28 -6.69 57.60 15.10
CA ASP A 28 -5.57 57.74 14.15
C ASP A 28 -4.78 56.43 14.04
N LEU A 29 -4.60 55.73 15.16
CA LEU A 29 -3.94 54.42 15.17
C LEU A 29 -4.72 53.37 14.38
N ASP A 30 -6.04 53.30 14.55
CA ASP A 30 -6.89 52.34 13.82
C ASP A 30 -6.83 52.58 12.31
N VAL A 31 -6.88 53.85 11.88
CA VAL A 31 -6.73 54.24 10.47
C VAL A 31 -5.33 53.89 9.95
N GLY A 32 -4.29 54.14 10.75
CA GLY A 32 -2.92 53.76 10.42
C GLY A 32 -2.76 52.25 10.21
N ILE A 33 -3.33 51.43 11.11
CA ILE A 33 -3.31 49.97 11.00
C ILE A 33 -4.04 49.49 9.74
N LEU A 34 -5.21 50.08 9.45
CA LEU A 34 -5.97 49.72 8.25
C LEU A 34 -5.17 50.01 6.97
N SER A 35 -4.53 51.18 6.89
CA SER A 35 -3.68 51.54 5.76
C SER A 35 -2.47 50.62 5.62
N LEU A 36 -1.85 50.21 6.74
CA LEU A 36 -0.75 49.24 6.73
C LEU A 36 -1.18 47.85 6.25
N LYS A 37 -2.42 47.45 6.56
CA LYS A 37 -3.01 46.19 6.08
C LYS A 37 -3.35 46.26 4.59
N GLU A 38 -3.96 47.35 4.12
CA GLU A 38 -4.31 47.56 2.72
C GLU A 38 -3.07 47.63 1.82
N SER A 39 -2.02 48.32 2.27
CA SER A 39 -0.74 48.39 1.56
C SER A 39 0.10 47.11 1.61
N GLY A 40 -0.35 46.07 2.33
CA GLY A 40 0.37 44.79 2.44
C GLY A 40 1.68 44.85 3.23
N LYS A 41 1.97 45.95 3.93
CA LYS A 41 3.21 46.11 4.71
C LYS A 41 3.30 45.13 5.88
N ILE A 42 2.17 44.79 6.50
CA ILE A 42 2.09 43.78 7.55
C ILE A 42 2.51 42.41 7.03
N GLU A 43 2.10 42.05 5.82
CA GLU A 43 2.48 40.79 5.19
C GLU A 43 3.99 40.76 4.90
N ASN A 44 4.57 41.87 4.41
CA ASN A 44 6.01 41.95 4.20
C ASN A 44 6.81 41.75 5.50
N LEU A 45 6.36 42.36 6.60
CA LEU A 45 6.94 42.15 7.93
C LEU A 45 6.78 40.68 8.38
N ARG A 46 5.60 40.09 8.15
CA ARG A 46 5.37 38.67 8.45
C ARG A 46 6.38 37.80 7.73
N GLN A 47 6.58 38.03 6.44
CA GLN A 47 7.55 37.27 5.67
C GLN A 47 8.97 37.49 6.18
N LYS A 48 9.37 38.75 6.40
CA LYS A 48 10.72 39.09 6.82
C LYS A 48 11.11 38.50 8.19
N TRP A 49 10.20 38.52 9.15
CA TRP A 49 10.50 38.13 10.54
C TRP A 49 10.09 36.69 10.87
N PHE A 50 9.04 36.17 10.23
CA PHE A 50 8.49 34.84 10.54
C PHE A 50 8.74 33.79 9.45
N GLN A 51 9.32 34.13 8.28
CA GLN A 51 9.90 33.12 7.38
C GLN A 51 11.36 32.80 7.74
N SER A 52 11.72 32.81 9.03
CA SER A 52 13.03 32.33 9.43
C SER A 52 13.08 30.82 9.27
N GLN A 53 13.69 30.42 8.15
CA GLN A 53 14.22 29.09 7.89
C GLN A 53 13.23 27.98 8.23
N TYR A 54 12.17 27.88 7.41
CA TYR A 54 11.73 26.54 7.02
C TYR A 54 13.02 25.84 6.63
N CYS A 55 13.41 24.86 7.44
CA CYS A 55 14.43 23.91 7.10
C CYS A 55 14.19 23.62 5.64
N SER A 56 15.09 24.09 4.76
CA SER A 56 15.04 23.60 3.41
C SER A 56 15.16 22.11 3.63
N ASP A 57 14.06 21.41 3.42
CA ASP A 57 14.11 20.01 3.15
C ASP A 57 15.03 19.96 1.93
N SER A 58 16.32 19.81 2.18
CA SER A 58 17.29 19.31 1.23
C SER A 58 17.01 17.82 0.93
N THR A 59 15.79 17.37 1.26
CA THR A 59 15.08 16.19 0.80
C THR A 59 13.92 16.55 -0.15
N THR A 60 13.79 17.79 -0.63
CA THR A 60 12.78 18.18 -1.64
C THR A 60 13.38 18.44 -3.03
N THR A 61 14.70 18.35 -3.20
CA THR A 61 15.36 18.46 -4.52
C THR A 61 16.04 17.16 -5.00
N ILE A 62 15.74 16.01 -4.40
CA ILE A 62 16.10 14.68 -4.97
C ILE A 62 14.96 13.68 -4.73
N THR A 63 13.77 13.96 -5.26
CA THR A 63 12.80 12.94 -5.68
C THR A 63 11.79 13.72 -6.52
N THR A 64 12.13 14.09 -7.76
CA THR A 64 11.58 13.35 -8.90
C THR A 64 10.44 12.41 -8.48
N THR A 65 9.24 12.67 -8.97
CA THR A 65 8.25 11.72 -9.51
C THR A 65 8.73 10.25 -9.64
N ALA A 66 9.13 9.64 -8.54
CA ALA A 66 9.62 8.29 -8.42
C ALA A 66 8.69 7.70 -7.40
N ILE A 67 7.82 6.82 -7.90
CA ILE A 67 6.93 6.02 -7.09
C ILE A 67 7.80 5.36 -6.03
N GLU A 68 7.78 5.90 -4.82
CA GLU A 68 8.64 5.47 -3.74
C GLU A 68 8.29 4.00 -3.51
N ILE A 69 9.24 3.10 -3.78
CA ILE A 69 9.12 1.64 -3.65
C ILE A 69 8.55 1.22 -2.29
N LYS A 70 8.64 2.10 -1.29
CA LYS A 70 8.00 1.99 0.03
C LYS A 70 6.47 2.00 -0.04
N ALA A 71 5.87 2.88 -0.84
CA ALA A 71 4.42 3.02 -1.00
C ALA A 71 3.80 1.90 -1.84
N THR A 72 4.56 1.24 -2.72
CA THR A 72 4.07 0.15 -3.59
C THR A 72 4.27 -1.26 -3.01
N SER A 73 4.78 -1.36 -1.79
CA SER A 73 5.03 -2.64 -1.11
C SER A 73 3.78 -3.50 -0.99
N GLY A 74 2.60 -2.89 -0.75
CA GLY A 74 1.33 -3.62 -0.66
C GLY A 74 0.90 -4.30 -1.96
N LEU A 75 1.19 -3.71 -3.12
CA LEU A 75 0.81 -4.27 -4.42
C LEU A 75 1.61 -5.54 -4.74
N PHE A 76 2.89 -5.57 -4.40
CA PHE A 76 3.72 -6.74 -4.61
C PHE A 76 3.20 -7.95 -3.81
N VAL A 77 2.75 -7.72 -2.57
CA VAL A 77 2.22 -8.76 -1.69
C VAL A 77 0.93 -9.36 -2.26
N THR A 78 0.00 -8.55 -2.77
CA THR A 78 -1.26 -9.06 -3.33
C THR A 78 -1.03 -9.89 -4.60
N PHE A 79 -0.13 -9.45 -5.49
CA PHE A 79 0.26 -10.21 -6.67
C PHE A 79 0.96 -11.53 -6.31
N ALA A 80 1.85 -11.52 -5.32
CA ALA A 80 2.54 -12.73 -4.88
C ALA A 80 1.56 -13.78 -4.34
N ILE A 81 0.63 -13.38 -3.46
CA ILE A 81 -0.38 -14.29 -2.89
C ILE A 81 -1.29 -14.85 -3.96
N THR A 82 -1.80 -14.00 -4.86
CA THR A 82 -2.69 -14.41 -5.96
C THR A 82 -2.01 -15.42 -6.87
N THR A 83 -0.75 -15.15 -7.22
CA THR A 83 0.05 -16.03 -8.09
C THR A 83 0.33 -17.37 -7.42
N PHE A 84 0.67 -17.36 -6.13
CA PHE A 84 0.96 -18.56 -5.37
C PHE A 84 -0.27 -19.48 -5.25
N ILE A 85 -1.44 -18.92 -4.92
CA ILE A 85 -2.70 -19.68 -4.84
C ILE A 85 -3.07 -20.28 -6.21
N SER A 86 -2.97 -19.48 -7.28
CA SER A 86 -3.26 -19.94 -8.64
C SER A 86 -2.33 -21.09 -9.06
N LEU A 87 -1.03 -20.96 -8.78
CA LEU A 87 -0.04 -22.00 -9.08
C LEU A 87 -0.31 -23.29 -8.27
N LEU A 88 -0.64 -23.18 -6.98
CA LEU A 88 -0.97 -24.33 -6.14
C LEU A 88 -2.19 -25.10 -6.65
N LEU A 89 -3.27 -24.39 -6.97
CA LEU A 89 -4.50 -24.99 -7.50
C LEU A 89 -4.24 -25.68 -8.84
N PHE A 90 -3.46 -25.05 -9.72
CA PHE A 90 -3.11 -25.63 -11.00
C PHE A 90 -2.29 -26.91 -10.85
N LEU A 91 -1.24 -26.88 -10.02
CA LEU A 91 -0.40 -28.06 -9.75
C LEU A 91 -1.20 -29.18 -9.11
N TRP A 92 -2.08 -28.87 -8.16
CA TRP A 92 -2.93 -29.86 -7.52
C TRP A 92 -3.93 -30.45 -8.51
N SER A 93 -4.63 -29.64 -9.29
CA SER A 93 -5.58 -30.10 -10.31
C SER A 93 -4.90 -30.98 -11.36
N LYS A 94 -3.72 -30.57 -11.86
CA LYS A 94 -2.93 -31.36 -12.80
C LYS A 94 -2.46 -32.67 -12.19
N ARG A 95 -1.92 -32.65 -10.97
CA ARG A 95 -1.46 -33.87 -10.28
C ARG A 95 -2.61 -34.80 -9.94
N TYR A 96 -3.77 -34.28 -9.55
CA TYR A 96 -4.98 -35.05 -9.30
C TYR A 96 -5.49 -35.69 -10.58
N ASN A 97 -5.57 -34.94 -11.69
CA ASN A 97 -6.00 -35.46 -12.98
C ASN A 97 -5.06 -36.56 -13.51
N ILE A 98 -3.73 -36.35 -13.42
CA ILE A 98 -2.73 -37.34 -13.82
C ILE A 98 -2.78 -38.59 -12.94
N LYS A 99 -2.89 -38.43 -11.61
CA LYS A 99 -3.04 -39.57 -10.68
C LYS A 99 -4.33 -40.33 -10.93
N ASN A 100 -5.44 -39.64 -11.16
CA ASN A 100 -6.73 -40.24 -11.47
C ASN A 100 -6.67 -41.03 -12.78
N TYR A 101 -6.05 -40.45 -13.83
CA TYR A 101 -5.83 -41.15 -15.09
C TYR A 101 -4.92 -42.36 -14.89
N LEU A 102 -3.72 -42.20 -14.29
CA LEU A 102 -2.81 -43.32 -14.03
C LEU A 102 -3.44 -44.42 -13.16
N SER A 103 -4.21 -44.08 -12.13
CA SER A 103 -4.91 -45.05 -11.28
C SER A 103 -5.92 -45.86 -12.10
N GLN A 104 -6.68 -45.22 -12.99
CA GLN A 104 -7.56 -45.94 -13.90
C GLN A 104 -6.79 -46.83 -14.88
N PHE A 105 -5.64 -46.38 -15.41
CA PHE A 105 -4.82 -47.20 -16.30
C PHE A 105 -4.19 -48.39 -15.57
N ILE A 106 -3.73 -48.23 -14.33
CA ILE A 106 -3.16 -49.31 -13.52
C ILE A 106 -4.26 -50.33 -13.16
N SER A 107 -5.43 -49.87 -12.72
CA SER A 107 -6.56 -50.76 -12.39
C SER A 107 -7.10 -51.51 -13.62
N LYS A 108 -7.13 -50.86 -14.79
CA LYS A 108 -7.50 -51.51 -16.06
C LYS A 108 -6.45 -52.54 -16.51
N LYS A 109 -5.16 -52.24 -16.35
CA LYS A 109 -4.06 -53.17 -16.67
C LYS A 109 -4.13 -54.42 -15.79
N GLU A 110 -4.36 -54.25 -14.49
CA GLU A 110 -4.50 -55.34 -13.52
C GLU A 110 -5.71 -56.25 -13.84
N SER A 111 -6.82 -55.65 -14.26
CA SER A 111 -8.02 -56.37 -14.71
C SER A 111 -7.79 -57.18 -15.99
N SER A 112 -7.01 -56.66 -16.95
CA SER A 112 -6.67 -57.37 -18.20
C SER A 112 -5.73 -58.54 -17.96
N THR A 113 -4.68 -58.37 -17.15
CA THR A 113 -3.71 -59.42 -16.85
C THR A 113 -4.34 -60.56 -16.02
N THR A 114 -5.24 -60.23 -15.09
CA THR A 114 -5.95 -61.24 -14.28
C THR A 114 -6.91 -62.08 -15.14
N LYS A 115 -7.61 -61.46 -16.09
CA LYS A 115 -8.48 -62.19 -17.04
C LYS A 115 -7.69 -63.11 -17.96
N GLU A 116 -6.52 -62.67 -18.43
CA GLU A 116 -5.66 -63.47 -19.29
C GLU A 116 -5.06 -64.68 -18.56
N TYR A 117 -4.71 -64.53 -17.27
CA TYR A 117 -4.23 -65.64 -16.43
C TYR A 117 -5.31 -66.70 -16.18
N ILE A 118 -6.53 -66.28 -15.81
CA ILE A 118 -7.65 -67.20 -15.55
C ILE A 118 -8.04 -67.97 -16.83
N GLN A 119 -8.07 -67.29 -17.98
CA GLN A 119 -8.38 -67.93 -19.26
C GLN A 119 -7.36 -69.02 -19.63
N ARG A 120 -6.05 -68.74 -19.52
CA ARG A 120 -5.02 -69.75 -19.81
C ARG A 120 -5.13 -70.98 -18.90
N ASN A 121 -5.40 -70.76 -17.61
CA ASN A 121 -5.51 -71.86 -16.66
C ASN A 121 -6.79 -72.70 -16.91
N SER A 122 -7.88 -72.07 -17.36
CA SER A 122 -9.10 -72.79 -17.75
C SER A 122 -8.90 -73.67 -19.00
N ASN A 123 -8.16 -73.17 -20.01
CA ASN A 123 -7.86 -73.93 -21.22
C ASN A 123 -6.97 -75.15 -20.93
N GLN A 124 -5.95 -75.00 -20.08
CA GLN A 124 -5.05 -76.11 -19.72
C GLN A 124 -5.74 -77.25 -18.96
N ASN A 125 -6.80 -76.96 -18.20
CA ASN A 125 -7.56 -78.00 -17.50
C ASN A 125 -8.56 -78.71 -18.42
N SER A 126 -9.01 -78.07 -19.51
CA SER A 126 -9.88 -78.70 -20.51
C SER A 126 -9.14 -79.72 -21.39
N GLU A 127 -7.82 -79.62 -21.53
CA GLU A 127 -7.00 -80.58 -22.30
C GLU A 127 -6.59 -81.81 -21.48
N ARG A 128 -6.89 -81.83 -20.17
CA ARG A 128 -6.45 -82.88 -19.23
C ARG A 128 -7.55 -83.85 -18.81
N THR A 129 -8.78 -83.66 -19.29
CA THR A 129 -9.94 -84.55 -19.13
C THR A 129 -10.33 -85.15 -20.47
#